data_AF-A0A7D5NY59-F1
#
_entry.id   AF-A0A7D5NY59-F1
#
_cell.length_a   1.000
_cell.length_b   1.000
_cell.length_c   1.000
_cell.angle_alpha   90.00
_cell.angle_beta   90.00
_cell.angle_gamma   90.00
#
_symmetry.space_group_name_H-M   'P 1'
#
loop_
_entity.id
_entity.type
_entity.pdbx_description
1 polymer ?
#
loop_
_entity_poly.entity_id
_entity_poly.type
_entity_poly.pdbx_seq_one_letter_code
_entity_poly.pdbx_strand_id
1 'polypeptide(L)' 'MDDDVIEDGNMITARANAYVDLALLLGKRLEVFNDQVDHELTMQDFKEFE' A
#
# COMPACT_ATOMS: atom_id res chain seq x y z
N MET A 1 -1.72 17.48 -7.90
CA MET A 1 -0.83 16.36 -7.57
C MET A 1 -1.55 15.15 -8.12
N ASP A 2 -0.92 14.40 -9.03
CA ASP A 2 -1.47 13.10 -9.42
C ASP A 2 -1.17 12.15 -8.26
N ASP A 3 -2.23 11.62 -7.64
CA ASP A 3 -2.08 10.61 -6.60
C ASP A 3 -1.65 9.29 -7.24
N ASP A 4 -0.65 8.64 -6.66
CA ASP A 4 -0.09 7.36 -7.13
C ASP A 4 -1.08 6.20 -7.01
N VAL A 5 -2.01 6.31 -6.06
CA VAL A 5 -3.10 5.37 -5.77
C VAL A 5 -4.40 6.16 -5.57
N ILE A 6 -5.47 5.69 -6.19
CA ILE A 6 -6.84 6.21 -6.03
C ILE A 6 -7.73 5.10 -5.50
N GLU A 7 -8.54 5.42 -4.49
CA GLU A 7 -9.53 4.54 -3.88
C GLU A 7 -10.94 5.13 -4.10
N ASP A 8 -11.84 4.33 -4.67
CA ASP A 8 -13.26 4.65 -4.83
C ASP A 8 -14.13 3.44 -4.45
N GLY A 9 -14.79 3.53 -3.29
CA GLY A 9 -15.59 2.43 -2.76
C GLY A 9 -14.75 1.17 -2.57
N ASN A 10 -15.02 0.12 -3.34
CA ASN A 10 -14.28 -1.16 -3.35
C ASN A 10 -13.25 -1.26 -4.50
N MET A 11 -13.07 -0.19 -5.27
CA MET A 11 -12.11 -0.14 -6.36
C MET A 11 -10.87 0.60 -5.90
N ILE A 12 -9.71 0.00 -6.13
CA ILE A 12 -8.41 0.62 -5.90
C ILE A 12 -7.64 0.52 -7.20
N THR A 13 -7.12 1.65 -7.67
CA THR A 13 -6.30 1.74 -8.88
C THR A 13 -5.02 2.48 -8.56
N ALA A 14 -3.92 2.07 -9.19
CA ALA A 14 -2.62 2.70 -9.02
C ALA A 14 -1.91 2.80 -10.36
N ARG A 15 -0.94 3.72 -10.46
CA ARG A 15 0.01 3.69 -11.57
C ARG A 15 0.81 2.39 -11.53
N ALA A 16 1.27 1.92 -12.69
CA ALA A 16 2.02 0.66 -12.75
C ALA A 16 3.31 0.68 -11.90
N ASN A 17 3.94 1.85 -11.75
CA ASN A 17 5.10 2.03 -10.90
C ASN A 17 4.77 2.23 -9.40
N ALA A 18 3.50 2.45 -9.05
CA ALA A 18 3.03 2.60 -7.66
C ALA A 18 2.50 1.28 -7.06
N TYR A 19 3.08 0.16 -7.47
CA TYR A 19 2.62 -1.17 -7.05
C TYR A 19 2.84 -1.44 -5.55
N VAL A 20 3.84 -0.79 -4.94
CA VAL A 20 4.10 -0.85 -3.50
C VAL A 20 2.97 -0.19 -2.72
N ASP A 21 2.60 1.05 -3.08
CA ASP A 21 1.52 1.78 -2.43
C ASP A 21 0.18 1.03 -2.56
N LEU A 22 -0.08 0.43 -3.74
CA LEU A 22 -1.23 -0.43 -3.96
C LEU A 22 -1.25 -1.64 -3.01
N ALA A 23 -0.11 -2.32 -2.86
CA ALA A 23 0.01 -3.50 -2.01
C ALA A 23 -0.18 -3.16 -0.52
N LEU A 24 0.39 -2.05 -0.05
CA LEU A 24 0.23 -1.57 1.33
C LEU A 24 -1.21 -1.20 1.63
N LEU A 25 -1.88 -0.49 0.72
CA LEU A 25 -3.27 -0.10 0.88
C LEU A 25 -4.21 -1.33 0.89
N LEU A 26 -3.98 -2.30 0.01
CA LEU A 26 -4.69 -3.58 0.02
C LEU A 26 -4.46 -4.36 1.32
N GLY A 27 -3.21 -4.47 1.78
CA GLY A 27 -2.87 -5.16 3.03
C GLY A 27 -3.58 -4.55 4.23
N LYS A 28 -3.69 -3.22 4.28
CA LYS A 28 -4.42 -2.50 5.33
C LYS A 28 -5.92 -2.79 5.26
N ARG A 29 -6.51 -2.77 4.07
CA ARG A 29 -7.95 -2.98 3.86
C ARG A 29 -8.40 -4.42 4.14
N LEU A 30 -7.52 -5.37 3.89
CA LEU A 30 -7.75 -6.80 4.12
C LEU A 30 -7.31 -7.26 5.51
N GLU A 31 -6.88 -6.35 6.38
CA GLU A 31 -6.40 -6.64 7.74
C GLU A 31 -5.30 -7.73 7.75
N VAL A 32 -4.38 -7.66 6.78
CA VAL A 32 -3.29 -8.63 6.62
C VAL A 32 -2.22 -8.47 7.70
N PHE A 33 -2.01 -7.23 8.16
CA PHE A 33 -1.00 -6.91 9.17
C PHE A 33 -1.47 -7.30 10.57
N ASN A 34 -0.58 -7.90 11.35
CA ASN A 34 -0.89 -8.35 12.69
C ASN A 34 -1.06 -7.16 13.66
N ASP A 35 -0.27 -6.11 13.46
CA ASP A 35 -0.31 -4.87 14.23
C ASP A 35 0.33 -3.70 13.45
N GLN A 36 0.39 -2.54 14.10
CA GLN A 36 0.98 -1.33 13.53
C GLN A 36 2.50 -1.45 13.26
N VAL A 37 3.22 -2.23 14.08
CA VAL A 37 4.67 -2.42 13.94
C VAL A 37 4.96 -3.28 12.71
N ASP A 38 4.17 -4.33 12.49
CA ASP A 38 4.23 -5.20 11.30
C ASP A 38 4.00 -4.41 10.01
N HIS A 39 3.00 -3.53 10.01
CA HIS A 39 2.74 -2.62 8.89
C HIS A 39 3.91 -1.65 8.64
N GLU A 40 4.48 -1.05 9.69
CA GLU A 40 5.60 -0.11 9.58
C GLU A 40 6.88 -0.76 9.09
N LEU A 41 7.20 -1.96 9.56
CA LEU A 41 8.34 -2.74 9.07
C LEU A 41 8.15 -3.12 7.61
N THR A 42 6.95 -3.56 7.22
CA THR A 42 6.64 -3.86 5.83
C THR A 42 6.81 -2.62 4.93
N MET A 43 6.32 -1.45 5.36
CA MET A 43 6.54 -0.20 4.62
C MET A 43 8.03 0.15 4.49
N GLN A 44 8.83 -0.09 5.54
CA GLN A 44 10.27 0.16 5.51
C GLN A 44 10.96 -0.77 4.53
N ASP A 45 10.67 -2.07 4.58
CA ASP A 45 11.23 -3.06 3.69
C ASP A 45 11.00 -2.65 2.23
N PHE A 46 9.77 -2.28 1.84
CA PHE A 46 9.48 -1.90 0.46
C PHE A 46 10.03 -0.53 0.04
N LYS A 47 10.24 0.41 0.97
CA LYS A 47 10.91 1.69 0.68
C LYS A 47 12.39 1.53 0.40
N GLU A 48 13.03 0.47 0.91
CA GLU A 48 14.43 0.15 0.57
C GLU A 48 14.56 -0.49 -0.83
N PHE A 49 13.44 -0.92 -1.45
CA PHE A 49 13.41 -1.51 -2.80
C PHE A 49 13.04 -0.51 -3.93
N GLU A 50 12.66 0.73 -3.62
CA GLU A 50 12.46 1.84 -4.58
C GLU A 50 13.76 2.63 -4.86
#